data_AF-I3ZFE1-F1
#
_entry.id   AF-I3ZFE1-F1
#
_cell.length_a   1.000
_cell.length_b   1.000
_cell.length_c   1.000
_cell.angle_alpha   90.00
_cell.angle_beta   90.00
_cell.angle_gamma   90.00
#
_symmetry.space_group_name_H-M   'P 1'
#
loop_
_entity.id
_entity.type
_entity.pdbx_description
1 polymer ?
#
loop_
_entity_poly.entity_id
_entity_poly.type
_entity_poly.pdbx_seq_one_letter_code
_entity_poly.pdbx_strand_id
1 'polypeptide(L)'
;MPEPKDTASLTGADNLQRPPYDPALRTTRKPLIITGTLVSRVDDTPHALRSHDEGSSVDRKGSEVKHPKEHPEKLAIEPNPNLAYERWDEYWRKVHGPKFAYEEPGSTSHMVLRYDQLHRLPSGPSTYFRPPYRAMIDTAGKLVSDPAAHVPKFARPKWDGLAYIAYASEADMEATLQDQDQYAKRIIADEQVAFRMVTREICEEHILIPSAQHRDAFSLVKIHKRRQDWSRDQFQQHMLHKHAELLMSKAATHTYVRRYAQLLNIGSTQKDPEGSVIDSMSILSFASVNDVEDYLLTSDYATIEADEAAASGEVTEFWTAVNYGLINRLLPELATERL
;
A
#
# COMPACT_ATOMS: atom_id res chain seq x y z
N MET A 1 -0.12 -2.61 -39.36
CA MET A 1 0.41 -2.53 -37.98
C MET A 1 1.82 -3.08 -38.01
N PRO A 2 2.84 -2.38 -37.49
CA PRO A 2 4.17 -2.98 -37.41
C PRO A 2 4.15 -4.10 -36.37
N GLU A 3 4.62 -5.29 -36.74
CA GLU A 3 4.87 -6.38 -35.81
C GLU A 3 5.85 -5.92 -34.72
N PRO A 4 5.62 -6.26 -33.44
CA PRO A 4 6.57 -5.96 -32.38
C PRO A 4 7.83 -6.82 -32.59
N LYS A 5 8.86 -6.19 -33.17
CA LYS A 5 10.23 -6.72 -33.21
C LYS A 5 10.82 -6.66 -31.80
N ASP A 6 11.47 -7.74 -31.38
CA ASP A 6 12.18 -8.00 -30.12
C ASP A 6 11.36 -8.43 -28.87
N THR A 7 10.51 -9.46 -28.99
CA THR A 7 9.97 -10.17 -27.80
C THR A 7 10.90 -11.25 -27.24
N ALA A 8 11.94 -11.66 -27.96
CA ALA A 8 12.81 -12.76 -27.54
C ALA A 8 13.69 -12.46 -26.31
N SER A 9 13.86 -11.21 -25.91
CA SER A 9 14.65 -10.81 -24.72
C SER A 9 13.83 -10.48 -23.47
N LEU A 10 12.49 -10.55 -23.54
CA LEU A 10 11.57 -10.17 -22.45
C LEU A 10 10.93 -11.38 -21.75
N THR A 11 11.34 -12.60 -22.08
CA THR A 11 10.79 -13.82 -21.47
C THR A 11 10.90 -13.77 -19.95
N GLY A 12 9.77 -13.81 -19.26
CA GLY A 12 9.69 -13.76 -17.78
C GLY A 12 9.72 -12.36 -17.17
N ALA A 13 9.72 -11.29 -17.97
CA ALA A 13 9.67 -9.92 -17.45
C ALA A 13 8.26 -9.54 -16.96
N ASP A 14 8.18 -8.85 -15.82
CA ASP A 14 6.92 -8.47 -15.17
C ASP A 14 6.08 -7.51 -16.03
N ASN A 15 6.72 -6.66 -16.82
CA ASN A 15 6.04 -5.71 -17.69
C ASN A 15 5.17 -6.38 -18.78
N LEU A 16 5.31 -7.68 -19.01
CA LEU A 16 4.43 -8.44 -19.90
C LEU A 16 3.04 -8.69 -19.29
N GLN A 17 2.87 -8.58 -17.97
CA GLN A 17 1.59 -8.78 -17.26
C GLN A 17 0.72 -7.51 -17.20
N ARG A 18 1.02 -6.52 -18.04
CA ARG A 18 0.30 -5.25 -18.11
C ARG A 18 0.12 -4.77 -19.55
N PRO A 19 -0.91 -3.94 -19.81
CA PRO A 19 -1.13 -3.32 -21.10
C PRO A 19 0.10 -2.58 -21.65
N PRO A 20 0.35 -2.64 -22.98
CA PRO A 20 -0.45 -3.32 -24.00
C PRO A 20 -0.09 -4.80 -24.21
N TYR A 21 0.74 -5.40 -23.34
CA TYR A 21 1.35 -6.71 -23.59
C TYR A 21 0.47 -7.89 -23.16
N ASP A 22 -0.34 -7.73 -22.11
CA ASP A 22 -1.27 -8.76 -21.65
C ASP A 22 -2.65 -8.61 -22.32
N PRO A 23 -3.11 -9.59 -23.12
CA PRO A 23 -4.43 -9.55 -23.77
C PRO A 23 -5.59 -9.97 -22.85
N ALA A 24 -5.33 -10.49 -21.63
CA ALA A 24 -6.33 -11.05 -20.73
C ALA A 24 -7.14 -9.98 -19.95
N LEU A 25 -7.52 -8.91 -20.63
CA LEU A 25 -8.24 -7.78 -20.04
C LEU A 25 -9.65 -8.18 -19.63
N ARG A 26 -10.07 -7.71 -18.46
CA ARG A 26 -11.40 -7.88 -17.87
C ARG A 26 -11.93 -6.53 -17.42
N THR A 27 -13.25 -6.45 -17.32
CA THR A 27 -13.95 -5.32 -16.71
C THR A 27 -15.11 -5.86 -15.87
N THR A 28 -15.40 -5.20 -14.75
CA THR A 28 -16.48 -5.59 -13.84
C THR A 28 -16.95 -4.38 -13.05
N ARG A 29 -18.20 -4.41 -12.60
CA ARG A 29 -18.76 -3.47 -11.63
C ARG A 29 -19.03 -4.13 -10.28
N LYS A 30 -18.72 -5.41 -10.13
CA LYS A 30 -18.80 -6.09 -8.84
C LYS A 30 -17.62 -5.66 -7.96
N PRO A 31 -17.78 -5.68 -6.62
CA PRO A 31 -16.62 -5.58 -5.73
C PRO A 31 -15.58 -6.64 -6.08
N LEU A 32 -14.30 -6.29 -5.93
CA LEU A 32 -13.18 -7.20 -6.10
C LEU A 32 -12.73 -7.71 -4.74
N ILE A 33 -12.09 -8.88 -4.70
CA ILE A 33 -11.45 -9.37 -3.48
C ILE A 33 -10.00 -8.95 -3.50
N ILE A 34 -9.54 -8.30 -2.43
CA ILE A 34 -8.18 -7.79 -2.30
C ILE A 34 -7.48 -8.50 -1.16
N THR A 35 -6.28 -9.01 -1.40
CA THR A 35 -5.31 -9.25 -0.32
C THR A 35 -4.53 -7.95 -0.11
N GLY A 36 -4.96 -7.18 0.90
CA GLY A 36 -4.45 -5.85 1.18
C GLY A 36 -3.34 -5.89 2.22
N THR A 37 -2.17 -6.40 1.86
CA THR A 37 -1.08 -6.67 2.80
C THR A 37 -0.27 -5.40 3.09
N LEU A 38 -0.44 -4.83 4.28
CA LEU A 38 0.45 -3.78 4.78
C LEU A 38 1.80 -4.40 5.16
N VAL A 39 2.87 -3.73 4.77
CA VAL A 39 4.22 -4.21 5.01
C VAL A 39 5.06 -3.18 5.75
N SER A 40 5.94 -3.68 6.61
CA SER A 40 6.97 -2.88 7.25
C SER A 40 8.33 -3.43 6.85
N ARG A 41 9.25 -2.54 6.49
CA ARG A 41 10.57 -2.94 6.03
C ARG A 41 11.39 -3.58 7.15
N VAL A 42 12.27 -4.51 6.80
CA VAL A 42 13.38 -4.87 7.69
C VAL A 42 14.23 -3.64 7.98
N ASP A 43 14.40 -3.35 9.27
CA ASP A 43 15.27 -2.28 9.78
C ASP A 43 15.76 -2.62 11.19
N ASP A 44 16.62 -1.76 11.74
CA ASP A 44 17.25 -1.89 13.05
C ASP A 44 16.39 -1.32 14.19
N THR A 45 15.09 -1.08 13.94
CA THR A 45 14.22 -0.46 14.95
C THR A 45 13.81 -1.45 16.03
N PRO A 46 13.92 -1.08 17.33
CA PRO A 46 13.59 -1.97 18.45
C PRO A 46 12.17 -2.57 18.36
N HIS A 47 12.00 -3.79 18.86
CA HIS A 47 10.72 -4.50 18.88
C HIS A 47 9.64 -3.75 19.69
N ALA A 48 10.05 -3.02 20.74
CA ALA A 48 9.14 -2.20 21.53
C ALA A 48 8.57 -1.00 20.75
N LEU A 49 9.17 -0.62 19.62
CA LEU A 49 8.73 0.52 18.80
C LEU A 49 8.03 0.08 17.52
N ARG A 50 8.32 -1.12 17.02
CA ARG A 50 7.68 -1.70 15.84
C ARG A 50 7.53 -3.20 16.03
N SER A 51 6.37 -3.71 15.68
CA SER A 51 6.09 -5.14 15.70
C SER A 51 6.99 -5.90 14.72
N HIS A 52 7.14 -7.20 14.94
CA HIS A 52 8.02 -8.08 14.20
C HIS A 52 7.38 -9.48 14.18
N ASP A 53 7.34 -10.09 12.99
CA ASP A 53 6.82 -11.43 12.80
C ASP A 53 7.90 -12.47 13.12
N GLU A 54 7.51 -13.55 13.80
CA GLU A 54 8.39 -14.68 14.07
C GLU A 54 8.99 -15.23 12.77
N GLY A 55 10.31 -15.46 12.76
CA GLY A 55 11.03 -15.93 11.57
C GLY A 55 11.34 -14.86 10.51
N SER A 56 10.91 -13.61 10.68
CA SER A 56 11.21 -12.50 9.75
C SER A 56 12.51 -11.78 10.11
N SER A 57 13.03 -10.92 9.23
CA SER A 57 14.34 -10.24 9.41
C SER A 57 15.51 -11.23 9.53
N VAL A 58 15.67 -12.09 8.53
CA VAL A 58 16.66 -13.17 8.55
C VAL A 58 18.07 -12.74 8.12
N ASP A 59 19.06 -13.57 8.47
CA ASP A 59 20.44 -13.47 8.00
C ASP A 59 20.66 -14.16 6.64
N ARG A 60 21.89 -14.12 6.12
CA ARG A 60 22.25 -14.74 4.83
C ARG A 60 22.11 -16.26 4.80
N LYS A 61 21.87 -16.90 5.94
CA LYS A 61 21.62 -18.34 6.08
C LYS A 61 20.13 -18.64 6.29
N GLY A 62 19.26 -17.62 6.27
CA GLY A 62 17.83 -17.75 6.50
C GLY A 62 17.45 -17.90 7.98
N SER A 63 18.34 -17.58 8.92
CA SER A 63 18.04 -17.62 10.35
C SER A 63 17.62 -16.25 10.86
N GLU A 64 16.55 -16.19 11.66
CA GLU A 64 16.06 -14.93 12.25
C GLU A 64 17.15 -14.18 13.04
N VAL A 65 17.29 -12.88 12.77
CA VAL A 65 18.13 -11.97 13.56
C VAL A 65 17.30 -11.40 14.70
N LYS A 66 17.35 -12.03 15.89
CA LYS A 66 16.51 -11.66 17.05
C LYS A 66 16.67 -10.23 17.57
N HIS A 67 17.85 -9.63 17.38
CA HIS A 67 18.18 -8.29 17.89
C HIS A 67 18.80 -7.44 16.78
N PRO A 68 18.01 -7.05 15.75
CA PRO A 68 18.55 -6.38 14.57
C PRO A 68 19.08 -4.97 14.88
N LYS A 69 18.63 -4.35 15.98
CA LYS A 69 19.19 -3.10 16.50
C LYS A 69 20.66 -3.22 16.94
N GLU A 70 20.98 -4.32 17.60
CA GLU A 70 22.31 -4.56 18.18
C GLU A 70 23.24 -5.21 17.15
N HIS A 71 22.66 -5.92 16.19
CA HIS A 71 23.37 -6.67 15.16
C HIS A 71 22.85 -6.39 13.74
N PRO A 72 22.78 -5.11 13.30
CA PRO A 72 22.29 -4.79 11.96
C PRO A 72 23.15 -5.44 10.88
N GLU A 73 24.43 -5.69 11.15
CA GLU A 73 25.37 -6.34 10.23
C GLU A 73 24.98 -7.77 9.81
N LYS A 74 24.08 -8.40 10.59
CA LYS A 74 23.62 -9.76 10.34
C LYS A 74 22.44 -9.83 9.37
N LEU A 75 21.71 -8.73 9.17
CA LEU A 75 20.55 -8.69 8.28
C LEU A 75 20.96 -9.03 6.84
N ALA A 76 20.17 -9.88 6.19
CA ALA A 76 20.46 -10.34 4.82
C ALA A 76 20.37 -9.22 3.78
N ILE A 77 19.35 -8.36 3.90
CA ILE A 77 19.00 -7.38 2.87
C ILE A 77 20.01 -6.22 2.79
N GLU A 78 20.19 -5.49 3.89
CA GLU A 78 21.12 -4.36 3.95
C GLU A 78 21.58 -4.12 5.39
N PRO A 79 22.85 -4.40 5.69
CA PRO A 79 23.40 -4.23 7.03
C PRO A 79 23.68 -2.78 7.44
N ASN A 80 23.73 -1.83 6.50
CA ASN A 80 23.97 -0.41 6.78
C ASN A 80 22.63 0.33 6.97
N PRO A 81 22.32 0.84 8.18
CA PRO A 81 21.06 1.55 8.44
C PRO A 81 20.84 2.77 7.53
N ASN A 82 21.92 3.40 7.04
CA ASN A 82 21.83 4.54 6.12
C ASN A 82 21.34 4.15 4.73
N LEU A 83 21.47 2.87 4.34
CA LEU A 83 21.06 2.35 3.03
C LEU A 83 19.82 1.45 3.10
N ALA A 84 19.43 1.04 4.32
CA ALA A 84 18.40 0.03 4.53
C ALA A 84 17.07 0.36 3.82
N TYR A 85 16.69 1.64 3.79
CA TYR A 85 15.47 2.05 3.09
C TYR A 85 15.56 1.87 1.58
N GLU A 86 16.63 2.37 0.97
CA GLU A 86 16.84 2.32 -0.47
C GLU A 86 16.94 0.87 -0.95
N ARG A 87 17.68 0.04 -0.20
CA ARG A 87 17.79 -1.39 -0.52
C ARG A 87 16.50 -2.14 -0.37
N TRP A 88 15.73 -1.85 0.68
CA TRP A 88 14.41 -2.45 0.84
C TRP A 88 13.49 -2.08 -0.34
N ASP A 89 13.46 -0.79 -0.71
CA ASP A 89 12.65 -0.28 -1.81
C ASP A 89 13.03 -0.96 -3.14
N GLU A 90 14.33 -1.02 -3.45
CA GLU A 90 14.84 -1.71 -4.62
C GLU A 90 14.53 -3.20 -4.61
N TYR A 91 14.74 -3.86 -3.48
CA TYR A 91 14.51 -5.30 -3.37
C TYR A 91 13.04 -5.64 -3.55
N TRP A 92 12.16 -4.92 -2.86
CA TRP A 92 10.72 -5.17 -2.94
C TRP A 92 10.20 -4.98 -4.37
N ARG A 93 10.63 -3.91 -5.04
CA ARG A 93 10.17 -3.64 -6.41
C ARG A 93 10.85 -4.48 -7.48
N LYS A 94 12.17 -4.64 -7.40
CA LYS A 94 12.99 -5.18 -8.51
C LYS A 94 13.32 -6.66 -8.36
N VAL A 95 13.17 -7.24 -7.16
CA VAL A 95 13.49 -8.65 -6.89
C VAL A 95 12.25 -9.43 -6.44
N HIS A 96 11.57 -8.97 -5.40
CA HIS A 96 10.40 -9.66 -4.85
C HIS A 96 9.18 -9.55 -5.78
N GLY A 97 8.86 -8.33 -6.19
CA GLY A 97 7.71 -8.03 -7.04
C GLY A 97 7.61 -8.89 -8.30
N PRO A 98 8.66 -8.97 -9.14
CA PRO A 98 8.64 -9.78 -10.36
C PRO A 98 8.34 -11.26 -10.13
N LYS A 99 8.62 -11.81 -8.94
CA LYS A 99 8.30 -13.21 -8.62
C LYS A 99 6.80 -13.47 -8.70
N PHE A 100 5.96 -12.53 -8.25
CA PHE A 100 4.50 -12.66 -8.35
C PHE A 100 4.00 -12.70 -9.80
N ALA A 101 4.66 -11.98 -10.70
CA ALA A 101 4.35 -11.96 -12.13
C ALA A 101 4.94 -13.15 -12.91
N TYR A 102 5.88 -13.89 -12.30
CA TYR A 102 6.57 -15.01 -12.92
C TYR A 102 5.82 -16.33 -12.69
N GLU A 103 5.57 -17.04 -13.78
CA GLU A 103 4.93 -18.35 -13.78
C GLU A 103 5.99 -19.45 -13.89
N GLU A 104 6.19 -20.18 -12.79
CA GLU A 104 6.93 -21.44 -12.79
C GLU A 104 6.04 -22.57 -13.31
N PRO A 105 6.62 -23.67 -13.82
CA PRO A 105 5.85 -24.87 -14.16
C PRO A 105 4.94 -25.31 -13.01
N GLY A 106 3.63 -25.34 -13.24
CA GLY A 106 2.62 -25.71 -12.24
C GLY A 106 2.01 -24.55 -11.45
N SER A 107 2.49 -23.32 -11.62
CA SER A 107 1.90 -22.10 -11.03
C SER A 107 1.28 -21.23 -12.12
N THR A 108 0.28 -20.41 -11.75
CA THR A 108 -0.24 -19.38 -12.64
C THR A 108 -0.62 -18.12 -11.88
N SER A 109 -0.38 -16.98 -12.51
CA SER A 109 -0.78 -15.67 -12.03
C SER A 109 -2.13 -15.22 -12.61
N HIS A 110 -2.74 -15.98 -13.53
CA HIS A 110 -3.88 -15.54 -14.35
C HIS A 110 -5.11 -15.09 -13.57
N MET A 111 -5.27 -15.57 -12.34
CA MET A 111 -6.36 -15.19 -11.44
C MET A 111 -6.15 -13.82 -10.76
N VAL A 112 -4.91 -13.34 -10.72
CA VAL A 112 -4.58 -12.00 -10.21
C VAL A 112 -5.00 -10.95 -11.24
N LEU A 113 -6.03 -10.17 -10.95
CA LEU A 113 -6.51 -9.15 -11.87
C LEU A 113 -5.68 -7.87 -11.81
N ARG A 114 -5.13 -7.55 -10.65
CA ARG A 114 -4.25 -6.39 -10.45
C ARG A 114 -3.27 -6.69 -9.33
N TYR A 115 -2.03 -6.25 -9.49
CA TYR A 115 -1.06 -6.20 -8.40
C TYR A 115 -0.33 -4.87 -8.48
N ASP A 116 -0.57 -4.03 -7.48
CA ASP A 116 0.23 -2.83 -7.24
C ASP A 116 1.06 -2.97 -5.96
N GLN A 117 2.30 -2.50 -6.02
CA GLN A 117 3.11 -2.23 -4.84
C GLN A 117 3.04 -0.73 -4.55
N LEU A 118 2.48 -0.36 -3.40
CA LEU A 118 2.38 1.02 -2.96
C LEU A 118 3.49 1.24 -1.93
N HIS A 119 4.59 1.84 -2.38
CA HIS A 119 5.76 2.11 -1.55
C HIS A 119 5.60 3.45 -0.88
N ARG A 120 5.69 3.53 0.45
CA ARG A 120 5.64 4.83 1.15
C ARG A 120 6.69 5.77 0.57
N LEU A 121 6.33 7.03 0.37
CA LEU A 121 7.25 8.08 -0.01
C LEU A 121 7.64 8.87 1.24
N PRO A 122 8.90 8.84 1.71
CA PRO A 122 9.28 9.53 2.96
C PRO A 122 9.07 11.04 2.93
N SER A 123 9.22 11.65 1.76
CA SER A 123 9.01 13.08 1.55
C SER A 123 7.55 13.46 1.30
N GLY A 124 6.66 12.48 1.13
CA GLY A 124 5.24 12.75 0.91
C GLY A 124 4.51 13.03 2.23
N PRO A 125 3.34 13.71 2.17
CA PRO A 125 2.50 13.92 3.34
C PRO A 125 2.18 12.63 4.10
N SER A 126 2.14 12.72 5.43
CA SER A 126 1.68 11.65 6.33
C SER A 126 1.02 12.21 7.58
N THR A 127 0.37 11.36 8.38
CA THR A 127 -0.26 11.77 9.66
C THR A 127 0.69 12.52 10.59
N TYR A 128 1.99 12.21 10.54
CA TYR A 128 2.99 12.79 11.44
C TYR A 128 3.65 14.05 10.89
N PHE A 129 3.62 14.25 9.58
CA PHE A 129 4.19 15.42 8.93
C PHE A 129 3.40 15.72 7.66
N ARG A 130 2.44 16.63 7.77
CA ARG A 130 1.52 17.03 6.70
C ARG A 130 1.66 18.52 6.40
N PRO A 131 1.26 18.98 5.21
CA PRO A 131 1.24 20.40 4.90
C PRO A 131 0.28 21.16 5.84
N PRO A 132 0.51 22.48 6.02
CA PRO A 132 1.51 23.27 5.31
C PRO A 132 2.90 23.21 5.95
N TYR A 133 3.92 23.04 5.13
CA TYR A 133 5.31 23.12 5.59
C TYR A 133 5.71 24.58 5.82
N ARG A 134 6.57 24.81 6.81
CA ARG A 134 7.02 26.16 7.21
C ARG A 134 8.53 26.25 7.12
N ALA A 135 9.01 27.38 6.60
CA ALA A 135 10.42 27.71 6.70
C ALA A 135 10.81 27.90 8.18
N MET A 136 11.98 27.40 8.57
CA MET A 136 12.53 27.63 9.90
C MET A 136 13.04 29.08 9.96
N ILE A 137 12.27 29.95 10.61
CA ILE A 137 12.57 31.37 10.76
C ILE A 137 12.75 31.77 12.23
N ASP A 138 13.61 32.76 12.47
CA ASP A 138 13.79 33.40 13.75
C ASP A 138 12.66 34.41 14.07
N THR A 139 12.74 35.05 15.24
CA THR A 139 11.75 36.05 15.68
C THR A 139 11.72 37.32 14.82
N ALA A 140 12.75 37.56 14.02
CA ALA A 140 12.82 38.66 13.06
C ALA A 140 12.29 38.26 11.66
N GLY A 141 11.83 37.02 11.48
CA GLY A 141 11.33 36.51 10.21
C GLY A 141 12.41 36.14 9.20
N LYS A 142 13.67 35.97 9.64
CA LYS A 142 14.79 35.51 8.80
C LYS A 142 15.02 34.02 8.98
N LEU A 143 15.60 33.36 7.97
CA LEU A 143 16.03 31.97 8.12
C LEU A 143 17.00 31.83 9.30
N VAL A 144 16.83 30.77 10.10
CA VAL A 144 17.72 30.47 11.23
C VAL A 144 19.17 30.31 10.75
N SER A 145 20.12 30.87 11.50
CA SER A 145 21.56 30.77 11.17
C SER A 145 22.20 29.45 11.59
N ASP A 146 21.50 28.65 12.41
CA ASP A 146 21.97 27.43 13.05
C ASP A 146 21.05 26.23 12.74
N PRO A 147 20.80 25.88 11.46
CA PRO A 147 19.79 24.88 11.08
C PRO A 147 19.97 23.51 11.76
N ALA A 148 21.19 23.13 12.14
CA ALA A 148 21.46 21.89 12.87
C ALA A 148 20.75 21.83 14.24
N ALA A 149 20.50 22.96 14.90
CA ALA A 149 19.81 23.02 16.18
C ALA A 149 18.27 22.94 16.05
N HIS A 150 17.73 23.12 14.84
CA HIS A 150 16.30 23.22 14.58
C HIS A 150 15.73 22.03 13.79
N VAL A 151 16.53 21.01 13.51
CA VAL A 151 16.07 19.80 12.79
C VAL A 151 14.93 19.14 13.59
N PRO A 152 13.71 19.02 13.01
CA PRO A 152 12.58 18.44 13.72
C PRO A 152 12.83 16.96 14.00
N LYS A 153 12.29 16.47 15.12
CA LYS A 153 12.32 15.05 15.43
C LYS A 153 11.58 14.27 14.36
N PHE A 154 12.23 13.25 13.81
CA PHE A 154 11.62 12.36 12.84
C PHE A 154 10.51 11.51 13.49
N ALA A 155 9.36 11.46 12.83
CA ALA A 155 8.26 10.55 13.12
C ALA A 155 7.81 9.92 11.80
N ARG A 156 7.40 8.65 11.84
CA ARG A 156 7.00 7.91 10.64
C ARG A 156 5.75 7.07 10.89
N PRO A 157 4.96 6.83 9.83
CA PRO A 157 3.92 5.80 9.80
C PRO A 157 4.42 4.43 10.25
N LYS A 158 3.49 3.61 10.76
CA LYS A 158 3.75 2.24 11.19
C LYS A 158 4.14 1.35 10.01
N TRP A 159 3.55 1.60 8.84
CA TRP A 159 3.72 0.80 7.62
C TRP A 159 4.61 1.53 6.61
N ASP A 160 5.45 0.79 5.91
CA ASP A 160 6.32 1.31 4.84
C ASP A 160 5.75 1.01 3.45
N GLY A 161 4.70 0.20 3.33
CA GLY A 161 4.00 -0.01 2.08
C GLY A 161 2.73 -0.83 2.20
N LEU A 162 2.07 -1.03 1.06
CA LEU A 162 0.91 -1.89 0.86
C LEU A 162 1.11 -2.72 -0.42
N ALA A 163 1.08 -4.04 -0.32
CA ALA A 163 0.87 -4.92 -1.46
C ALA A 163 -0.64 -5.02 -1.71
N TYR A 164 -1.06 -4.53 -2.87
CA TYR A 164 -2.44 -4.44 -3.29
C TYR A 164 -2.67 -5.50 -4.37
N ILE A 165 -3.31 -6.62 -4.05
CA ILE A 165 -3.52 -7.71 -5.02
C ILE A 165 -5.01 -8.00 -5.16
N ALA A 166 -5.55 -7.82 -6.36
CA ALA A 166 -6.96 -7.96 -6.66
C ALA A 166 -7.31 -9.27 -7.38
N TYR A 167 -8.45 -9.84 -7.03
CA TYR A 167 -9.02 -11.07 -7.57
C TYR A 167 -10.50 -10.85 -7.90
N ALA A 168 -11.05 -11.66 -8.80
CA ALA A 168 -12.48 -11.57 -9.14
C ALA A 168 -13.39 -12.12 -8.03
N SER A 169 -12.88 -13.04 -7.21
CA SER A 169 -13.61 -13.74 -6.16
C SER A 169 -12.68 -14.31 -5.09
N GLU A 170 -13.23 -14.70 -3.94
CA GLU A 170 -12.47 -15.38 -2.88
C GLU A 170 -11.93 -16.74 -3.36
N ALA A 171 -12.70 -17.46 -4.18
CA ALA A 171 -12.25 -18.73 -4.76
C ALA A 171 -11.03 -18.56 -5.68
N ASP A 172 -10.95 -17.47 -6.45
CA ASP A 172 -9.77 -17.16 -7.27
C ASP A 172 -8.56 -16.81 -6.40
N MET A 173 -8.78 -16.08 -5.30
CA MET A 173 -7.73 -15.80 -4.31
C MET A 173 -7.24 -17.10 -3.66
N GLU A 174 -8.14 -17.93 -3.14
CA GLU A 174 -7.82 -19.21 -2.52
C GLU A 174 -7.06 -20.12 -3.48
N ALA A 175 -7.52 -20.25 -4.73
CA ALA A 175 -6.84 -21.04 -5.75
C ALA A 175 -5.43 -20.52 -6.07
N THR A 176 -5.23 -19.19 -6.07
CA THR A 176 -3.90 -18.58 -6.24
C THR A 176 -2.98 -18.88 -5.06
N LEU A 177 -3.55 -18.97 -3.84
CA LEU A 177 -2.81 -19.23 -2.60
C LEU A 177 -2.77 -20.72 -2.23
N GLN A 178 -3.36 -21.62 -3.02
CA GLN A 178 -3.66 -23.00 -2.61
C GLN A 178 -2.41 -23.88 -2.42
N ASP A 179 -1.38 -23.70 -3.26
CA ASP A 179 -0.09 -24.37 -3.09
C ASP A 179 0.74 -23.65 -2.01
N GLN A 180 0.37 -23.89 -0.76
CA GLN A 180 1.04 -23.29 0.40
C GLN A 180 2.52 -23.65 0.47
N ASP A 181 2.95 -24.79 -0.06
CA ASP A 181 4.36 -25.19 -0.04
C ASP A 181 5.19 -24.38 -1.05
N GLN A 182 4.67 -24.20 -2.27
CA GLN A 182 5.30 -23.34 -3.28
C GLN A 182 5.24 -21.86 -2.86
N TYR A 183 4.08 -21.42 -2.36
CA TYR A 183 3.88 -20.07 -1.85
C TYR A 183 4.81 -19.78 -0.67
N ALA A 184 4.96 -20.70 0.28
CA ALA A 184 5.87 -20.54 1.42
C ALA A 184 7.34 -20.45 0.96
N LYS A 185 7.77 -21.33 0.06
CA LYS A 185 9.16 -21.34 -0.42
C LYS A 185 9.51 -20.14 -1.28
N ARG A 186 8.55 -19.57 -2.02
CA ARG A 186 8.80 -18.49 -2.98
C ARG A 186 8.53 -17.12 -2.41
N ILE A 187 7.37 -16.96 -1.78
CA ILE A 187 6.84 -15.68 -1.34
C ILE A 187 7.21 -15.45 0.12
N ILE A 188 6.83 -16.36 1.03
CA ILE A 188 7.05 -16.16 2.47
C ILE A 188 8.54 -16.13 2.82
N ALA A 189 9.35 -17.02 2.25
CA ALA A 189 10.80 -16.99 2.47
C ALA A 189 11.44 -15.66 2.04
N ASP A 190 10.90 -15.02 1.01
CA ASP A 190 11.39 -13.73 0.52
C ASP A 190 10.85 -12.56 1.34
N GLU A 191 9.60 -12.66 1.79
CA GLU A 191 9.00 -11.73 2.73
C GLU A 191 9.76 -11.72 4.06
N GLN A 192 10.20 -12.87 4.57
CA GLN A 192 11.03 -12.97 5.78
C GLN A 192 12.40 -12.29 5.62
N VAL A 193 12.88 -12.13 4.39
CA VAL A 193 14.10 -11.37 4.08
C VAL A 193 13.84 -9.86 4.00
N ALA A 194 12.74 -9.46 3.36
CA ALA A 194 12.47 -8.05 3.03
C ALA A 194 11.63 -7.31 4.08
N PHE A 195 10.74 -8.01 4.78
CA PHE A 195 9.80 -7.41 5.72
C PHE A 195 10.07 -7.87 7.14
N ARG A 196 9.91 -6.94 8.08
CA ARG A 196 9.91 -7.27 9.50
C ARG A 196 8.54 -7.77 9.95
N MET A 197 7.49 -7.28 9.30
CA MET A 197 6.11 -7.66 9.56
C MET A 197 5.23 -7.38 8.35
N VAL A 198 4.27 -8.28 8.12
CA VAL A 198 3.23 -8.20 7.09
C VAL A 198 1.85 -8.45 7.69
N THR A 199 0.83 -7.73 7.25
CA THR A 199 -0.58 -8.05 7.55
C THR A 199 -1.18 -8.87 6.41
N ARG A 200 -2.29 -9.57 6.67
CA ARG A 200 -2.92 -10.52 5.74
C ARG A 200 -4.43 -10.36 5.70
N GLU A 201 -4.90 -9.12 5.67
CA GLU A 201 -6.32 -8.82 5.57
C GLU A 201 -6.85 -9.16 4.17
N ILE A 202 -8.08 -9.66 4.16
CA ILE A 202 -8.89 -9.81 2.95
C ILE A 202 -9.91 -8.67 2.98
N CYS A 203 -10.02 -7.94 1.88
CA CYS A 203 -10.95 -6.83 1.76
C CYS A 203 -11.83 -6.98 0.52
N GLU A 204 -13.05 -6.44 0.59
CA GLU A 204 -13.81 -6.08 -0.61
C GLU A 204 -13.37 -4.69 -1.09
N GLU A 205 -12.96 -4.59 -2.35
CA GLU A 205 -12.73 -3.31 -3.01
C GLU A 205 -14.02 -2.78 -3.62
N HIS A 206 -14.32 -1.53 -3.29
CA HIS A 206 -15.27 -0.70 -3.99
C HIS A 206 -14.53 0.46 -4.69
N ILE A 207 -14.48 0.41 -6.01
CA ILE A 207 -13.96 1.49 -6.85
C ILE A 207 -15.06 2.53 -7.01
N LEU A 208 -14.83 3.73 -6.52
CA LEU A 208 -15.82 4.80 -6.49
C LEU A 208 -15.52 5.88 -7.53
N ILE A 209 -14.24 6.22 -7.69
CA ILE A 209 -13.74 7.03 -8.80
C ILE A 209 -12.78 6.13 -9.60
N PRO A 210 -13.14 5.66 -10.79
CA PRO A 210 -12.27 4.82 -11.61
C PRO A 210 -11.09 5.61 -12.19
N SER A 211 -9.93 4.98 -12.29
CA SER A 211 -8.80 5.59 -12.98
C SER A 211 -9.00 5.54 -14.50
N ALA A 212 -8.89 6.71 -15.15
CA ALA A 212 -8.91 6.77 -16.61
C ALA A 212 -7.62 6.19 -17.24
N GLN A 213 -6.52 6.16 -16.49
CA GLN A 213 -5.19 5.75 -17.01
C GLN A 213 -4.72 4.42 -16.45
N HIS A 214 -5.25 3.99 -15.31
CA HIS A 214 -4.91 2.74 -14.62
C HIS A 214 -3.46 2.61 -14.19
N ARG A 215 -2.78 3.75 -14.06
CA ARG A 215 -1.36 3.87 -13.73
C ARG A 215 -1.11 5.18 -13.01
N ASP A 216 -2.01 5.53 -12.09
CA ASP A 216 -1.86 6.73 -11.27
C ASP A 216 -0.55 6.64 -10.47
N ALA A 217 0.22 7.71 -10.45
CA ALA A 217 1.61 7.67 -9.99
C ALA A 217 1.73 7.63 -8.47
N PHE A 218 0.85 8.36 -7.78
CA PHE A 218 0.89 8.50 -6.32
C PHE A 218 -0.44 8.12 -5.71
N SER A 219 -0.42 7.59 -4.48
CA SER A 219 -1.62 7.37 -3.68
C SER A 219 -1.49 7.92 -2.28
N LEU A 220 -2.57 8.44 -1.74
CA LEU A 220 -2.76 8.61 -0.29
C LEU A 220 -3.42 7.34 0.22
N VAL A 221 -2.69 6.56 1.00
CA VAL A 221 -3.20 5.37 1.68
C VAL A 221 -3.65 5.79 3.08
N LYS A 222 -4.90 5.51 3.43
CA LYS A 222 -5.48 5.81 4.74
C LYS A 222 -5.98 4.52 5.38
N ILE A 223 -5.68 4.32 6.65
CA ILE A 223 -5.98 3.12 7.42
C ILE A 223 -6.93 3.51 8.54
N HIS A 224 -8.12 2.90 8.53
CA HIS A 224 -9.19 3.26 9.43
C HIS A 224 -9.46 2.13 10.44
N LYS A 225 -9.64 2.54 11.69
CA LYS A 225 -10.12 1.67 12.78
C LYS A 225 -11.40 2.26 13.29
N ARG A 226 -12.47 1.47 13.31
CA ARG A 226 -13.78 1.94 13.77
C ARG A 226 -13.72 2.33 15.24
N ARG A 227 -14.64 3.20 15.65
CA ARG A 227 -14.93 3.43 17.07
C ARG A 227 -15.42 2.16 17.75
N GLN A 228 -15.08 1.98 19.03
CA GLN A 228 -15.35 0.74 19.76
C GLN A 228 -16.85 0.44 19.93
N ASP A 229 -17.69 1.47 19.94
CA ASP A 229 -19.16 1.41 20.07
C ASP A 229 -19.90 1.08 18.76
N TRP A 230 -19.21 1.02 17.62
CA TRP A 230 -19.80 0.59 16.35
C TRP A 230 -19.43 -0.84 16.01
N SER A 231 -20.36 -1.60 15.43
CA SER A 231 -20.01 -2.85 14.76
C SER A 231 -19.20 -2.58 13.49
N ARG A 232 -18.50 -3.60 12.98
CA ARG A 232 -17.80 -3.51 11.70
C ARG A 232 -18.77 -3.18 10.56
N ASP A 233 -19.92 -3.84 10.51
CA ASP A 233 -20.95 -3.59 9.52
C ASP A 233 -21.44 -2.13 9.55
N GLN A 234 -21.71 -1.58 10.75
CA GLN A 234 -22.12 -0.17 10.89
C GLN A 234 -21.06 0.78 10.35
N PHE A 235 -19.80 0.51 10.67
CA PHE A 235 -18.67 1.30 10.19
C PHE A 235 -18.53 1.21 8.67
N GLN A 236 -18.56 0.00 8.10
CA GLN A 236 -18.44 -0.21 6.66
C GLN A 236 -19.60 0.41 5.88
N GLN A 237 -20.82 0.33 6.40
CA GLN A 237 -21.99 0.99 5.84
C GLN A 237 -21.84 2.53 5.86
N HIS A 238 -21.34 3.10 6.97
CA HIS A 238 -21.00 4.53 7.02
C HIS A 238 -19.93 4.88 5.97
N MET A 239 -18.86 4.10 5.87
CA MET A 239 -17.77 4.36 4.92
C MET A 239 -18.30 4.34 3.47
N LEU A 240 -19.05 3.30 3.09
CA LEU A 240 -19.46 3.07 1.70
C LEU A 240 -20.59 3.99 1.22
N HIS A 241 -21.53 4.34 2.11
CA HIS A 241 -22.74 5.07 1.71
C HIS A 241 -22.78 6.52 2.18
N LYS A 242 -22.11 6.87 3.29
CA LYS A 242 -22.10 8.25 3.79
C LYS A 242 -20.78 8.95 3.52
N HIS A 243 -19.68 8.36 3.98
CA HIS A 243 -18.36 8.95 3.82
C HIS A 243 -17.96 9.06 2.34
N ALA A 244 -18.17 8.00 1.57
CA ALA A 244 -17.93 8.00 0.13
C ALA A 244 -18.69 9.11 -0.61
N GLU A 245 -19.97 9.32 -0.29
CA GLU A 245 -20.79 10.36 -0.91
C GLU A 245 -20.33 11.75 -0.51
N LEU A 246 -19.98 11.94 0.76
CA LEU A 246 -19.38 13.19 1.23
C LEU A 246 -18.12 13.51 0.45
N LEU A 247 -17.17 12.57 0.36
CA LEU A 247 -15.91 12.74 -0.34
C LEU A 247 -16.13 13.05 -1.83
N MET A 248 -16.97 12.25 -2.50
CA MET A 248 -17.26 12.44 -3.92
C MET A 248 -18.08 13.70 -4.22
N SER A 249 -18.73 14.33 -3.23
CA SER A 249 -19.44 15.60 -3.42
C SER A 249 -18.53 16.83 -3.41
N LYS A 250 -17.26 16.68 -3.00
CA LYS A 250 -16.33 17.80 -2.81
C LYS A 250 -15.68 18.23 -4.12
N ALA A 251 -15.59 19.54 -4.33
CA ALA A 251 -14.94 20.11 -5.51
C ALA A 251 -13.44 19.79 -5.53
N ALA A 252 -12.78 19.79 -4.38
CA ALA A 252 -11.38 19.40 -4.26
C ALA A 252 -11.15 17.95 -4.73
N THR A 253 -12.05 17.02 -4.42
CA THR A 253 -11.95 15.62 -4.89
C THR A 253 -11.94 15.57 -6.41
N HIS A 254 -12.89 16.24 -7.08
CA HIS A 254 -12.95 16.25 -8.55
C HIS A 254 -11.75 16.96 -9.21
N THR A 255 -11.07 17.84 -8.47
CA THR A 255 -9.92 18.58 -8.96
C THR A 255 -8.64 17.75 -8.90
N TYR A 256 -8.40 17.09 -7.76
CA TYR A 256 -7.11 16.46 -7.47
C TYR A 256 -7.10 14.93 -7.56
N VAL A 257 -8.22 14.27 -7.24
CA VAL A 257 -8.29 12.81 -7.12
C VAL A 257 -8.58 12.18 -8.47
N ARG A 258 -7.66 11.32 -8.92
CA ARG A 258 -7.75 10.56 -10.18
C ARG A 258 -8.46 9.23 -10.04
N ARG A 259 -8.33 8.61 -8.86
CA ARG A 259 -8.95 7.34 -8.50
C ARG A 259 -9.28 7.35 -7.02
N TYR A 260 -10.39 6.73 -6.65
CA TYR A 260 -10.76 6.50 -5.28
C TYR A 260 -11.34 5.10 -5.12
N ALA A 261 -10.73 4.30 -4.25
CA ALA A 261 -11.25 3.01 -3.84
C ALA A 261 -11.30 2.91 -2.32
N GLN A 262 -12.29 2.17 -1.82
CA GLN A 262 -12.37 1.72 -0.43
C GLN A 262 -12.12 0.23 -0.37
N LEU A 263 -11.30 -0.20 0.58
CA LEU A 263 -11.05 -1.60 0.91
C LEU A 263 -11.72 -1.90 2.24
N LEU A 264 -12.84 -2.62 2.23
CA LEU A 264 -13.60 -2.97 3.43
C LEU A 264 -13.14 -4.33 3.93
N ASN A 265 -12.57 -4.39 5.14
CA ASN A 265 -12.00 -5.63 5.67
C ASN A 265 -13.09 -6.67 5.97
N ILE A 266 -13.04 -7.82 5.30
CA ILE A 266 -13.97 -8.94 5.50
C ILE A 266 -13.35 -10.11 6.27
N GLY A 267 -12.07 -10.06 6.60
CA GLY A 267 -11.40 -11.07 7.40
C GLY A 267 -9.90 -11.16 7.15
N SER A 268 -9.32 -12.31 7.46
CA SER A 268 -7.93 -12.64 7.17
C SER A 268 -7.81 -14.12 6.83
N THR A 269 -6.82 -14.47 6.01
CA THR A 269 -6.47 -15.87 5.73
C THR A 269 -5.80 -16.56 6.93
N GLN A 270 -5.34 -15.80 7.92
CA GLN A 270 -4.61 -16.32 9.08
C GLN A 270 -4.88 -15.50 10.35
N LYS A 271 -4.29 -15.95 11.47
CA LYS A 271 -4.27 -15.13 12.69
C LYS A 271 -3.36 -13.92 12.45
N ASP A 272 -3.96 -12.74 12.42
CA ASP A 272 -3.25 -11.49 12.20
C ASP A 272 -3.69 -10.44 13.24
N PRO A 273 -3.01 -10.37 14.40
CA PRO A 273 -3.37 -9.42 15.44
C PRO A 273 -3.31 -7.96 15.00
N GLU A 274 -2.40 -7.64 14.07
CA GLU A 274 -2.15 -6.27 13.64
C GLU A 274 -3.11 -5.83 12.53
N GLY A 275 -3.46 -6.73 11.61
CA GLY A 275 -4.47 -6.49 10.61
C GLY A 275 -5.90 -6.62 11.14
N SER A 276 -6.14 -7.45 12.15
CA SER A 276 -7.51 -7.67 12.69
C SER A 276 -8.17 -6.42 13.26
N VAL A 277 -7.39 -5.42 13.67
CA VAL A 277 -7.88 -4.14 14.20
C VAL A 277 -8.14 -3.10 13.10
N ILE A 278 -7.80 -3.38 11.85
CA ILE A 278 -8.04 -2.51 10.70
C ILE A 278 -9.42 -2.87 10.14
N ASP A 279 -10.33 -1.91 10.04
CA ASP A 279 -11.70 -2.17 9.56
C ASP A 279 -11.90 -1.74 8.09
N SER A 280 -11.12 -0.77 7.62
CA SER A 280 -11.04 -0.43 6.21
C SER A 280 -9.77 0.34 5.85
N MET A 281 -9.49 0.43 4.55
CA MET A 281 -8.51 1.35 3.98
C MET A 281 -9.14 2.19 2.88
N SER A 282 -8.71 3.44 2.75
CA SER A 282 -9.04 4.31 1.61
C SER A 282 -7.79 4.53 0.75
N ILE A 283 -7.92 4.32 -0.55
CA ILE A 283 -6.86 4.52 -1.54
C ILE A 283 -7.29 5.62 -2.50
N LEU A 284 -6.72 6.82 -2.35
CA LEU A 284 -6.95 7.95 -3.24
C LEU A 284 -5.71 8.13 -4.10
N SER A 285 -5.83 8.13 -5.43
CA SER A 285 -4.69 8.30 -6.32
C SER A 285 -4.65 9.68 -6.98
N PHE A 286 -3.43 10.18 -7.22
CA PHE A 286 -3.14 11.54 -7.63
C PHE A 286 -2.14 11.55 -8.79
N ALA A 287 -2.12 12.62 -9.57
CA ALA A 287 -1.17 12.77 -10.68
C ALA A 287 0.23 13.17 -10.18
N SER A 288 0.31 13.90 -9.07
CA SER A 288 1.57 14.35 -8.46
C SER A 288 1.48 14.41 -6.94
N VAL A 289 2.63 14.51 -6.26
CA VAL A 289 2.68 14.74 -4.80
C VAL A 289 2.12 16.11 -4.43
N ASN A 290 2.30 17.13 -5.28
CA ASN A 290 1.73 18.46 -5.05
C ASN A 290 0.20 18.43 -5.04
N ASP A 291 -0.44 17.61 -5.88
CA ASP A 291 -1.90 17.44 -5.83
C ASP A 291 -2.34 16.82 -4.49
N VAL A 292 -1.54 15.92 -3.91
CA VAL A 292 -1.79 15.38 -2.56
C VAL A 292 -1.70 16.51 -1.53
N GLU A 293 -0.65 17.32 -1.59
CA GLU A 293 -0.42 18.42 -0.66
C GLU A 293 -1.54 19.46 -0.71
N ASP A 294 -1.90 19.90 -1.91
CA ASP A 294 -2.96 20.88 -2.14
C ASP A 294 -4.33 20.33 -1.72
N TYR A 295 -4.62 19.07 -2.02
CA TYR A 295 -5.85 18.42 -1.56
C TYR A 295 -5.98 18.43 -0.04
N LEU A 296 -4.91 18.07 0.69
CA LEU A 296 -4.87 18.02 2.16
C LEU A 296 -5.00 19.40 2.83
N LEU A 297 -4.75 20.49 2.10
CA LEU A 297 -4.89 21.87 2.57
C LEU A 297 -6.28 22.46 2.37
N THR A 298 -7.15 21.79 1.61
CA THR A 298 -8.48 22.31 1.30
C THR A 298 -9.43 22.22 2.51
N SER A 299 -10.38 23.15 2.59
CA SER A 299 -11.51 23.06 3.55
C SER A 299 -12.42 21.85 3.27
N ASP A 300 -12.49 21.44 2.01
CA ASP A 300 -13.19 20.24 1.57
C ASP A 300 -12.58 18.99 2.23
N TYR A 301 -11.25 18.85 2.18
CA TYR A 301 -10.57 17.76 2.87
C TYR A 301 -10.74 17.84 4.39
N ALA A 302 -10.64 19.03 5.00
CA ALA A 302 -10.90 19.17 6.43
C ALA A 302 -12.30 18.67 6.83
N THR A 303 -13.30 18.85 5.96
CA THR A 303 -14.66 18.31 6.16
C THR A 303 -14.69 16.78 6.05
N ILE A 304 -13.98 16.22 5.06
CA ILE A 304 -13.87 14.77 4.86
C ILE A 304 -13.17 14.12 6.06
N GLU A 305 -12.05 14.68 6.50
CA GLU A 305 -11.27 14.21 7.65
C GLU A 305 -12.09 14.26 8.96
N ALA A 306 -12.93 15.28 9.15
CA ALA A 306 -13.80 15.35 10.31
C ALA A 306 -14.85 14.21 10.34
N ASP A 307 -15.37 13.81 9.19
CA ASP A 307 -16.29 12.66 9.10
C ASP A 307 -15.58 11.32 9.37
N GLU A 308 -14.34 11.15 8.88
CA GLU A 308 -13.51 9.97 9.20
C GLU A 308 -13.21 9.89 10.69
N ALA A 309 -12.84 11.02 11.31
CA ALA A 309 -12.57 11.11 12.74
C ALA A 309 -13.83 10.82 13.56
N ALA A 310 -15.02 11.19 13.06
CA ALA A 310 -16.27 10.84 13.71
C ALA A 310 -16.56 9.33 13.64
N ALA A 311 -16.18 8.64 12.57
CA ALA A 311 -16.40 7.19 12.43
C ALA A 311 -15.28 6.34 13.07
N SER A 312 -14.10 6.92 13.26
CA SER A 312 -12.91 6.23 13.75
C SER A 312 -12.76 6.32 15.28
N GLY A 313 -12.22 5.26 15.91
CA GLY A 313 -11.94 5.23 17.35
C GLY A 313 -10.60 5.86 17.73
N GLU A 314 -9.73 6.04 16.72
CA GLU A 314 -8.40 6.61 16.82
C GLU A 314 -8.18 7.54 15.61
N VAL A 315 -7.07 8.29 15.62
CA VAL A 315 -6.66 9.06 14.45
C VAL A 315 -6.41 8.10 13.29
N THR A 316 -7.06 8.36 12.15
CA THR A 316 -6.79 7.64 10.89
C THR A 316 -5.32 7.85 10.50
N GLU A 317 -4.56 6.75 10.45
CA GLU A 317 -3.19 6.79 9.96
C GLU A 317 -3.21 6.91 8.43
N PHE A 318 -2.38 7.78 7.88
CA PHE A 318 -2.22 7.92 6.44
C PHE A 318 -0.78 8.23 6.04
N TRP A 319 -0.47 7.87 4.81
CA TRP A 319 0.82 8.17 4.19
C TRP A 319 0.70 8.19 2.66
N THR A 320 1.59 8.96 2.04
CA THR A 320 1.69 9.05 0.58
C THR A 320 2.58 7.94 0.05
N ALA A 321 2.18 7.36 -1.07
CA ALA A 321 2.83 6.24 -1.72
C ALA A 321 3.22 6.58 -3.16
N VAL A 322 4.31 5.99 -3.64
CA VAL A 322 4.58 5.78 -5.07
C VAL A 322 3.94 4.45 -5.46
N ASN A 323 3.20 4.45 -6.57
CA ASN A 323 2.52 3.26 -7.05
C ASN A 323 3.34 2.56 -8.14
N TYR A 324 3.59 1.27 -7.98
CA TYR A 324 4.14 0.40 -9.01
C TYR A 324 3.13 -0.66 -9.41
N GLY A 325 2.56 -0.55 -10.62
CA GLY A 325 1.72 -1.60 -11.20
C GLY A 325 2.56 -2.71 -11.82
N LEU A 326 2.44 -3.92 -11.27
CA LEU A 326 3.12 -5.14 -11.70
C LEU A 326 2.22 -5.98 -12.60
N ILE A 327 0.99 -6.22 -12.16
CA ILE A 327 -0.04 -6.91 -12.94
C ILE A 327 -1.20 -5.94 -13.11
N ASN A 328 -1.73 -5.80 -14.32
CA ASN A 328 -2.95 -5.03 -14.53
C ASN A 328 -3.76 -5.61 -15.68
N ARG A 329 -4.84 -6.31 -15.36
CA ARG A 329 -5.77 -6.93 -16.29
C ARG A 329 -7.16 -6.31 -16.19
N LEU A 330 -7.31 -5.20 -15.48
CA LEU A 330 -8.60 -4.50 -15.27
C LEU A 330 -8.68 -3.26 -16.16
N LEU A 331 -9.14 -3.42 -17.40
CA LEU A 331 -9.32 -2.33 -18.37
C LEU A 331 -10.65 -2.44 -19.15
N PRO A 332 -11.48 -1.38 -19.23
CA PRO A 332 -11.43 -0.19 -18.38
C PRO A 332 -11.90 -0.51 -16.95
N GLU A 333 -11.58 0.39 -16.02
CA GLU A 333 -11.95 0.30 -14.62
C GLU A 333 -13.31 0.98 -14.52
N LEU A 334 -14.24 0.33 -13.85
CA LEU A 334 -15.60 0.82 -13.72
C LEU A 334 -15.92 1.05 -12.27
N ALA A 335 -16.80 2.02 -12.01
CA ALA A 335 -17.30 2.24 -10.67
C ALA A 335 -18.11 1.02 -10.22
N THR A 336 -17.79 0.53 -9.03
CA THR A 336 -18.44 -0.59 -8.39
C THR A 336 -19.91 -0.25 -8.11
N GLU A 337 -20.81 -1.19 -8.37
CA GLU A 337 -22.20 -1.11 -7.96
C GLU A 337 -22.28 -1.23 -6.44
N ARG A 338 -22.78 -0.18 -5.78
CA ARG A 338 -23.01 -0.14 -4.34
C ARG A 338 -24.40 -0.73 -4.09
N LEU A 339 -24.46 -1.93 -3.52
CA LEU A 339 -25.71 -2.60 -3.14
C LEU A 339 -26.24 -2.08 -1.81
#